data_AF-A0A1Q7XJZ9-F1
#
_entry.id   AF-A0A1Q7XJZ9-F1
#
_cell.length_a   1.000
_cell.length_b   1.000
_cell.length_c   1.000
_cell.angle_alpha   90.00
_cell.angle_beta   90.00
_cell.angle_gamma   90.00
#
_symmetry.space_group_name_H-M   'P 1'
#
loop_
_entity.id
_entity.type
_entity.pdbx_description
1 polymer ?
#
loop_
_entity_poly.entity_id
_entity_poly.type
_entity_poly.pdbx_seq_one_letter_code
_entity_poly.pdbx_strand_id
1 'polypeptide(L)'
;MGVRIYYNDQLVGTIPVQSFKGGEWSTSYVFHESGNHIVYVDLYDVGPNGKTLTYTFNVSVLNVFGPLFQYIISAGGIGCFVILGWILVTRRRVKSKH
;
A
#
# COMPACT_ATOMS: atom_id res chain seq x y z
N MET A 1 0.10 19.49 -18.22
CA MET A 1 -0.54 18.40 -17.45
C MET A 1 -0.31 18.61 -15.98
N GLY A 2 -1.28 18.28 -15.14
CA GLY A 2 -1.16 18.32 -13.68
C GLY A 2 -1.90 17.14 -13.05
N VAL A 3 -1.63 16.87 -11.77
CA VAL A 3 -2.28 15.77 -11.03
C VAL A 3 -2.78 16.29 -9.69
N ARG A 4 -4.01 15.95 -9.33
CA ARG A 4 -4.61 16.22 -8.02
C ARG A 4 -4.95 14.90 -7.35
N ILE A 5 -4.58 14.76 -6.08
CA ILE A 5 -4.70 13.50 -5.34
C ILE A 5 -5.56 13.75 -4.12
N TYR A 6 -6.66 13.01 -4.02
CA TYR A 6 -7.64 13.12 -2.96
C TYR A 6 -7.67 11.86 -2.11
N TYR A 7 -7.87 12.05 -0.81
CA TYR A 7 -8.12 10.99 0.16
C TYR A 7 -9.26 11.46 1.07
N ASN A 8 -10.31 10.64 1.22
CA ASN A 8 -11.53 11.01 1.96
C ASN A 8 -12.08 12.40 1.56
N ASP A 9 -12.19 12.64 0.25
CA ASP A 9 -12.65 13.91 -0.35
C ASP A 9 -11.78 15.15 -0.02
N GLN A 10 -10.61 14.97 0.61
CA GLN A 10 -9.65 16.03 0.89
C GLN A 10 -8.48 15.98 -0.08
N LEU A 11 -8.05 17.14 -0.58
CA LEU A 11 -6.85 17.24 -1.41
C LEU A 11 -5.61 17.04 -0.54
N VAL A 12 -4.90 15.92 -0.74
CA VAL A 12 -3.72 15.53 0.05
C VAL A 12 -2.41 15.68 -0.72
N GLY A 13 -2.48 15.77 -2.05
CA GLY A 13 -1.29 15.91 -2.88
C GLY A 13 -1.60 16.57 -4.21
N THR A 14 -0.62 17.26 -4.78
CA THR A 14 -0.73 17.87 -6.11
C THR A 14 0.61 17.84 -6.81
N ILE A 15 0.61 17.44 -8.07
CA ILE A 15 1.72 17.67 -8.98
C ILE A 15 1.33 18.89 -9.82
N PRO A 16 2.06 20.02 -9.70
CA PRO A 16 1.67 21.26 -10.32
C PRO A 16 1.63 21.14 -11.84
N VAL A 17 0.83 22.01 -12.46
CA VAL A 17 0.69 22.05 -13.91
C VAL A 17 2.04 22.33 -14.56
N GLN A 18 2.46 21.46 -15.46
CA GLN A 18 3.69 21.58 -16.22
C GLN A 18 3.41 21.48 -17.73
N SER A 19 4.15 22.27 -18.50
CA SER A 19 4.13 22.22 -19.96
C SER A 19 5.12 21.17 -20.45
N PHE A 20 4.69 20.32 -21.38
CA PHE A 20 5.52 19.29 -21.99
C PHE A 20 5.38 19.36 -23.51
N LYS A 21 6.49 19.22 -24.23
CA LYS A 21 6.52 19.27 -25.70
C LYS A 21 6.50 17.89 -26.36
N GLY A 22 6.67 16.82 -25.58
CA GLY A 22 6.65 15.43 -26.06
C GLY A 22 5.26 14.79 -25.94
N GLY A 23 5.10 13.59 -26.53
CA GLY A 23 3.86 12.79 -26.43
C GLY A 23 3.73 11.96 -25.15
N GLU A 24 4.72 12.02 -24.26
CA GLU A 24 4.78 11.26 -23.01
C GLU A 24 5.18 12.16 -21.86
N TRP A 25 4.60 11.90 -20.68
CA TRP A 25 5.03 12.47 -19.41
C TRP A 25 4.99 11.42 -18.32
N SER A 26 6.07 11.33 -17.56
CA SER A 26 6.18 10.45 -16.40
C SER A 26 6.49 11.26 -15.14
N THR A 27 5.94 10.80 -14.02
CA THR A 27 6.12 11.41 -12.71
C THR A 27 5.94 10.35 -11.62
N SER A 28 6.40 10.64 -10.41
CA SER A 28 6.29 9.74 -9.26
C SER A 28 5.64 10.47 -8.09
N TYR A 29 4.84 9.73 -7.33
CA TYR A 29 4.22 10.20 -6.10
C TYR A 29 4.20 9.06 -5.08
N VAL A 30 4.50 9.37 -3.83
CA VAL A 30 4.43 8.43 -2.71
C VAL A 30 3.18 8.73 -1.90
N PHE A 31 2.32 7.73 -1.73
CA PHE A 31 1.15 7.85 -0.87
C PHE A 31 1.56 7.70 0.59
N HIS A 32 1.09 8.64 1.42
CA HIS A 32 1.42 8.67 2.84
C HIS A 32 0.35 8.01 3.71
N GLU A 33 -0.89 7.95 3.23
CA GLU A 33 -2.01 7.33 3.94
C GLU A 33 -2.36 5.98 3.33
N SER A 34 -2.83 5.04 4.16
CA SER A 34 -3.43 3.81 3.68
C SER A 34 -4.92 4.01 3.41
N GLY A 35 -5.41 3.42 2.33
CA GLY A 35 -6.81 3.41 1.94
C GLY A 35 -6.98 3.78 0.48
N ASN A 36 -8.20 4.17 0.14
CA ASN A 36 -8.55 4.49 -1.24
C ASN A 36 -8.28 5.97 -1.55
N HIS A 37 -7.57 6.22 -2.64
CA HIS A 37 -7.25 7.55 -3.14
C HIS A 37 -7.89 7.77 -4.51
N ILE A 38 -8.37 8.99 -4.75
CA ILE A 38 -8.87 9.41 -6.06
C ILE A 38 -7.81 10.32 -6.68
N VAL A 39 -7.29 9.93 -7.83
CA VAL A 39 -6.27 10.66 -8.57
C VAL A 39 -6.91 11.25 -9.82
N TYR A 40 -6.93 12.58 -9.92
CA TYR A 40 -7.33 13.31 -11.12
C TYR A 40 -6.09 13.69 -11.91
N VAL A 41 -6.05 13.32 -13.19
CA VAL A 41 -5.03 13.73 -14.14
C VAL A 41 -5.65 14.74 -15.10
N ASP A 42 -5.21 15.99 -15.01
CA ASP A 42 -5.73 17.10 -15.79
C ASP A 42 -4.80 17.40 -16.97
N LEU A 43 -5.30 17.22 -18.19
CA LEU A 43 -4.63 17.62 -19.42
C LEU A 43 -5.26 18.92 -19.92
N TYR A 44 -4.51 20.01 -19.79
CA TYR A 44 -4.92 21.36 -20.20
C TYR A 44 -4.71 21.54 -21.70
N ASP A 45 -5.60 22.31 -22.35
CA ASP A 45 -5.51 22.71 -23.77
C ASP A 45 -5.50 21.57 -24.80
N VAL A 46 -5.87 20.34 -24.41
CA VAL A 46 -5.92 19.17 -25.32
C VAL A 46 -7.33 18.69 -25.66
N GLY A 47 -8.35 19.10 -24.90
CA GLY A 47 -9.73 18.68 -25.14
C GLY A 47 -10.39 19.45 -26.29
N PRO A 48 -11.62 19.07 -26.69
CA PRO A 48 -12.38 19.79 -27.71
C PRO A 48 -12.50 21.28 -27.36
N ASN A 49 -12.14 22.15 -28.29
CA ASN A 49 -12.12 23.61 -28.13
C ASN A 49 -11.16 24.11 -27.02
N GLY A 50 -10.04 23.41 -26.78
CA GLY A 50 -9.04 23.81 -25.79
C GLY A 50 -9.46 23.57 -24.34
N LYS A 51 -10.53 22.80 -24.11
CA LYS A 51 -10.99 22.47 -22.75
C LYS A 51 -10.01 21.52 -22.05
N THR A 52 -9.98 21.59 -20.72
CA THR A 52 -9.26 20.63 -19.89
C THR A 52 -9.93 19.26 -19.97
N LEU A 53 -9.15 18.22 -20.23
CA LEU A 53 -9.56 16.82 -20.17
C LEU A 53 -9.12 16.24 -18.83
N THR A 54 -10.06 15.72 -18.04
CA THR A 54 -9.76 15.16 -16.71
C THR A 54 -9.98 13.65 -16.73
N TYR A 55 -8.95 12.89 -16.36
CA TYR A 55 -9.06 11.45 -16.11
C TYR A 55 -9.09 11.19 -14.62
N THR A 56 -9.92 10.23 -14.20
CA THR A 56 -10.06 9.85 -12.78
C THR A 56 -9.60 8.42 -12.59
N PHE A 57 -8.69 8.22 -11.65
CA PHE A 57 -8.18 6.92 -11.27
C PHE A 57 -8.44 6.67 -9.79
N ASN A 58 -8.83 5.44 -9.47
CA ASN A 58 -9.00 4.97 -8.11
C ASN A 58 -7.75 4.14 -7.75
N VAL A 59 -7.02 4.57 -6.73
CA VAL A 59 -5.76 3.95 -6.31
C VAL A 59 -5.88 3.49 -4.87
N SER A 60 -5.88 2.18 -4.66
CA SER A 60 -5.97 1.57 -3.33
C SER A 60 -4.58 1.28 -2.77
N VAL A 61 -4.23 1.95 -1.67
CA VAL A 61 -2.94 1.82 -0.98
C VAL A 61 -3.16 1.05 0.31
N LEU A 62 -2.82 -0.24 0.29
CA LEU A 62 -3.10 -1.14 1.41
C LEU A 62 -1.83 -1.40 2.23
N ASN A 63 -1.86 -1.06 3.52
CA ASN A 63 -0.82 -1.47 4.48
C ASN A 63 -1.06 -2.89 5.00
N VAL A 64 -1.18 -3.84 4.09
CA VAL A 64 -1.46 -5.25 4.41
C VAL A 64 -0.19 -5.98 4.80
N PHE A 65 0.94 -5.61 4.20
CA PHE A 65 2.19 -6.35 4.35
C PHE A 65 2.81 -6.25 5.76
N GLY A 66 2.82 -5.06 6.37
CA GLY A 66 3.43 -4.85 7.69
C GLY A 66 2.84 -5.76 8.77
N PRO A 67 1.51 -5.71 9.01
CA PRO A 67 0.86 -6.59 9.98
C PRO A 67 0.98 -8.08 9.64
N LEU A 68 0.81 -8.46 8.36
CA LEU A 68 0.92 -9.86 7.94
C LEU A 68 2.29 -10.45 8.21
N PHE A 69 3.35 -9.69 7.91
CA PHE A 69 4.72 -10.13 8.15
C PHE A 69 4.96 -10.42 9.64
N GLN A 70 4.52 -9.53 10.52
CA GLN A 70 4.62 -9.72 11.96
C GLN A 70 3.82 -10.94 12.44
N TYR A 71 2.61 -11.15 11.92
CA TYR A 71 1.81 -12.33 12.27
C TYR A 71 2.46 -13.64 11.84
N ILE A 72 3.02 -13.69 10.63
CA ILE A 72 3.70 -14.90 10.13
C ILE A 72 4.91 -15.26 11.00
N ILE A 73 5.75 -14.28 11.33
CA ILE A 73 6.92 -14.50 12.21
C ILE A 73 6.47 -14.92 13.61
N SER A 74 5.46 -14.26 14.17
CA SER A 74 4.94 -14.58 15.50
C SER A 74 4.36 -16.00 15.54
N ALA A 75 3.58 -16.39 14.53
CA ALA A 75 3.03 -17.74 14.41
C ALA A 75 4.14 -18.79 14.30
N GLY A 76 5.19 -18.54 13.51
CA GLY A 76 6.36 -19.40 13.42
C GLY A 76 7.07 -19.58 14.77
N GLY A 77 7.32 -18.47 15.47
CA GLY A 77 7.94 -18.49 16.80
C GLY A 77 7.11 -19.25 17.83
N ILE A 78 5.81 -18.96 17.92
CA ILE A 78 4.87 -19.65 18.82
C ILE A 78 4.85 -21.14 18.51
N GLY A 79 4.77 -21.53 17.23
CA GLY A 79 4.79 -22.92 16.80
C GLY A 79 6.06 -23.66 17.27
N CYS A 80 7.23 -23.05 17.12
CA CYS A 80 8.49 -23.61 17.61
C CYS A 80 8.47 -23.82 19.13
N PHE A 81 8.03 -22.83 19.91
CA PHE A 81 7.97 -22.95 21.38
C PHE A 81 6.98 -24.03 21.83
N VAL A 82 5.83 -24.15 21.17
CA VAL A 82 4.84 -25.20 21.45
C VAL A 82 5.45 -26.59 21.22
N ILE A 83 6.14 -26.79 20.10
CA ILE A 83 6.78 -28.07 19.77
C ILE A 83 7.89 -28.40 20.78
N LEU A 84 8.77 -27.45 21.09
CA LEU A 84 9.86 -27.66 22.07
C LEU A 84 9.31 -27.94 23.47
N GLY A 85 8.29 -27.19 23.90
CA GLY A 85 7.59 -27.41 25.16
C GLY A 85 6.97 -28.80 25.24
N TRP A 86 6.32 -29.24 24.16
CA TRP A 86 5.76 -30.58 24.05
C TRP A 86 6.82 -31.67 24.19
N ILE A 87 7.96 -31.53 23.50
CA ILE A 87 9.10 -32.48 23.58
C ILE A 87 9.66 -32.55 25.01
N LEU A 88 9.82 -31.41 25.69
CA LEU A 88 10.34 -31.39 27.07
C LEU A 88 9.36 -32.05 28.06
N VAL A 89 8.06 -31.77 27.95
CA VAL A 89 7.03 -32.36 28.81
C VAL A 89 6.95 -33.87 28.61
N THR A 90 6.91 -34.33 27.36
CA THR A 90 6.86 -35.78 27.04
C THR A 90 8.13 -36.50 27.51
N ARG A 91 9.33 -35.94 27.30
CA ARG A 91 10.58 -36.50 27.84
C ARG A 91 10.57 -36.62 29.37
N ARG A 92 10.09 -35.61 30.08
CA ARG A 92 9.97 -35.65 31.56
C ARG A 92 9.01 -36.75 32.03
N ARG A 93 7.87 -36.91 31.37
CA ARG A 93 6.89 -37.96 31.71
C ARG A 93 7.41 -39.38 31.46
N VAL A 94 8.22 -39.59 30.42
CA VAL A 94 8.84 -40.90 30.14
C VAL A 94 9.90 -41.24 31.20
N LYS A 95 10.78 -40.29 31.55
CA LYS A 95 11.80 -40.51 32.59
C LYS A 95 11.21 -40.80 33.98
N SER A 96 10.07 -40.22 34.32
CA SER A 96 9.41 -40.46 35.62
C SER A 96 8.79 -41.85 35.77
N LYS A 97 8.66 -42.63 34.67
CA LYS A 97 8.09 -43.99 34.68
C LYS A 97 9.13 -45.11 34.74
N HIS A 98 10.42 -44.78 34.71
CA HIS A 98 11.54 -45.69 34.93
C HIS A 98 12.21 -45.37 36.25
#